data_AF-A0A645F1V1-F1
#
_entry.id   AF-A0A645F1V1-F1
#
_cell.length_a   1.000
_cell.length_b   1.000
_cell.length_c   1.000
_cell.angle_alpha   90.00
_cell.angle_beta   90.00
_cell.angle_gamma   90.00
#
_symmetry.space_group_name_H-M   'P 1'
#
loop_
_entity.id
_entity.type
_entity.pdbx_description
1 polymer ?
#
loop_
_entity_poly.entity_id
_entity_poly.type
_entity_poly.pdbx_seq_one_letter_code
_entity_poly.pdbx_strand_id
1 'polypeptide(L)'
;MFRYNDALAKQMYLHTCAMAGVIANGVACGACQKLRFYPWMLLVMYTFRLQWFGAWINGPLTHAKKTLCTGCGLCAAKCPTANISMAQGRPRFGSKCAMCMGCTFRCPTAAVRPGFLSAWRVNGAYPFERLAHDSAVPQTYINAHTKGYFKLFRPYYERTNAQIRAFNKFE
;
A
#
# COMPACT_ATOMS: atom_id res chain seq x y z
N MET A 1 5.18 12.24 -7.78
CA MET A 1 4.92 10.78 -7.86
C MET A 1 5.12 10.19 -6.48
N PHE A 2 4.07 9.63 -5.87
CA PHE A 2 4.09 9.12 -4.48
C PHE A 2 4.69 7.70 -4.43
N ARG A 3 5.91 7.50 -4.95
CA ARG A 3 6.60 6.20 -4.92
C ARG A 3 7.76 6.30 -3.94
N TYR A 4 7.75 5.47 -2.90
CA TYR A 4 8.93 5.26 -2.05
C TYR A 4 10.12 4.74 -2.86
N ASN A 5 11.32 5.13 -2.45
CA ASN A 5 12.55 4.60 -3.02
C ASN A 5 12.71 3.10 -2.70
N ASP A 6 13.58 2.43 -3.46
CA ASP A 6 13.74 0.99 -3.40
C ASP A 6 14.33 0.52 -2.05
N ALA A 7 15.19 1.33 -1.41
CA ALA A 7 15.73 1.03 -0.07
C ALA A 7 14.64 0.99 1.00
N LEU A 8 13.75 1.99 1.02
CA LEU A 8 12.62 2.04 1.94
C LEU A 8 11.62 0.92 1.64
N ALA A 9 11.30 0.68 0.36
CA ALA A 9 10.41 -0.41 -0.04
C ALA A 9 10.96 -1.78 0.38
N LYS A 10 12.27 -2.01 0.21
CA LYS A 10 12.97 -3.22 0.65
C LYS A 10 12.89 -3.37 2.17
N GLN A 11 13.23 -2.33 2.93
CA GLN A 11 13.15 -2.36 4.39
C GLN A 11 11.73 -2.68 4.86
N MET A 12 10.72 -2.01 4.30
CA MET A 12 9.31 -2.25 4.65
C MET A 12 8.90 -3.69 4.37
N TYR A 13 9.32 -4.25 3.22
CA TYR A 13 9.00 -5.60 2.84
C TYR A 13 9.62 -6.64 3.79
N LEU A 14 10.94 -6.60 3.97
CA LEU A 14 11.66 -7.53 4.85
C LEU A 14 11.15 -7.45 6.29
N HIS A 15 10.92 -6.23 6.79
CA HIS A 15 10.38 -6.03 8.12
C HIS A 15 8.96 -6.60 8.26
N THR A 16 8.11 -6.44 7.24
CA THR A 16 6.73 -7.00 7.25
C THR A 16 6.77 -8.52 7.28
N CYS A 17 7.63 -9.16 6.49
CA CYS A 17 7.81 -10.61 6.51
C CYS A 17 8.24 -11.11 7.91
N ALA A 18 9.22 -10.44 8.53
CA ALA A 18 9.68 -10.81 9.87
C ALA A 18 8.59 -10.60 10.95
N MET A 19 7.86 -9.47 10.90
CA MET A 19 6.77 -9.20 11.83
C MET A 19 5.60 -10.18 11.69
N ALA A 20 5.38 -10.77 10.51
CA ALA A 20 4.34 -11.76 10.32
C ALA A 20 4.53 -12.97 11.25
N GLY A 21 5.77 -13.45 11.42
CA GLY A 21 6.10 -14.53 12.35
C GLY A 21 5.85 -14.13 13.81
N VAL A 22 6.31 -12.95 14.21
CA VAL A 22 6.08 -12.40 15.57
C VAL A 22 4.60 -12.33 15.89
N ILE A 23 3.79 -11.82 14.97
CA ILE A 23 2.34 -11.66 15.14
C ILE A 23 1.66 -13.04 15.19
N ALA A 24 2.00 -13.94 14.28
CA ALA A 24 1.42 -15.29 14.23
C ALA A 24 1.70 -16.06 15.53
N ASN A 25 2.94 -16.02 16.02
CA ASN A 25 3.31 -16.63 17.29
C ASN A 25 2.57 -15.98 18.47
N GLY A 26 2.46 -14.64 18.48
CA GLY A 26 1.67 -13.93 19.48
C GLY A 26 0.22 -14.40 19.54
N VAL A 27 -0.43 -14.58 18.39
CA VAL A 27 -1.79 -15.12 18.30
C VAL A 27 -1.85 -16.56 18.80
N ALA A 28 -0.91 -17.41 18.40
CA ALA A 28 -0.85 -18.82 18.83
C ALA A 28 -0.71 -18.96 20.36
N CYS A 29 0.07 -18.08 21.00
CA CYS A 29 0.24 -18.04 22.45
C CYS A 29 -0.91 -17.32 23.19
N GLY A 30 -1.97 -16.87 22.49
CA GLY A 30 -3.08 -16.15 23.10
C GLY A 30 -2.72 -14.74 23.61
N ALA A 31 -1.69 -14.11 23.05
CA ALA A 31 -1.28 -12.77 23.46
C ALA A 31 -2.37 -11.74 23.10
N CYS A 32 -2.87 -11.03 24.11
CA CYS A 32 -3.84 -9.95 23.92
C CYS A 32 -3.16 -8.59 23.85
N GLN A 33 -3.32 -7.89 22.72
CA GLN A 33 -2.87 -6.51 22.60
C GLN A 33 -4.02 -5.54 22.89
N LYS A 34 -3.91 -4.76 23.98
CA LYS A 34 -4.88 -3.70 24.27
C LYS A 34 -4.67 -2.52 23.32
N LEU A 35 -5.62 -2.30 22.42
CA LEU A 35 -5.64 -1.12 21.56
C LEU A 35 -6.06 0.11 22.39
N ARG A 36 -5.29 1.19 22.30
CA ARG A 36 -5.64 2.46 22.94
C ARG A 36 -6.43 3.32 21.95
N PHE A 37 -7.67 3.63 22.32
CA PHE A 37 -8.54 4.50 21.53
C PHE A 37 -8.67 5.86 22.23
N TYR A 38 -8.59 6.93 21.45
CA TYR A 38 -8.87 8.28 21.93
C TYR A 38 -10.23 8.72 21.35
N PRO A 39 -11.20 9.14 22.18
CA PRO A 39 -12.53 9.51 21.70
C PRO A 39 -12.54 10.55 20.58
N TRP A 40 -11.66 11.56 20.66
CA TRP A 40 -11.52 12.56 19.60
C TRP A 40 -10.97 11.96 18.29
N MET A 41 -10.10 10.96 18.35
CA MET A 41 -9.64 10.25 17.15
C MET A 41 -10.77 9.46 16.51
N LEU A 42 -11.67 8.86 17.31
CA LEU A 42 -12.85 8.19 16.78
C LEU A 42 -13.78 9.17 16.06
N LEU A 43 -13.98 10.36 16.64
CA LEU A 43 -14.75 11.43 16.01
C LEU A 43 -14.12 11.87 14.68
N VAL A 44 -12.82 12.14 14.66
CA VAL A 44 -12.06 12.49 13.44
C VAL A 44 -12.13 11.36 12.41
N MET A 45 -11.96 10.11 12.83
CA MET A 45 -12.06 8.96 11.92
C MET A 45 -13.47 8.82 11.34
N TYR A 46 -14.52 9.13 12.10
CA TYR A 46 -15.90 9.08 11.63
C TYR A 46 -16.21 10.23 10.66
N THR A 47 -15.79 11.46 10.97
CA THR A 47 -16.03 12.64 10.11
C THR A 47 -15.22 12.59 8.82
N PHE A 48 -13.96 12.13 8.88
CA PHE A 48 -13.07 12.05 7.73
C PHE A 48 -13.01 10.66 7.10
N ARG A 49 -14.12 9.90 7.07
CA ARG A 49 -14.27 8.67 6.25
C ARG A 49 -14.31 8.99 4.75
N LEU A 50 -13.27 9.65 4.23
CA LEU A 50 -13.08 10.00 2.83
C LEU A 50 -13.20 8.81 1.89
N GLN A 51 -12.85 7.61 2.35
CA GLN A 51 -12.81 6.40 1.53
C GLN A 51 -14.18 5.90 1.06
N TRP A 52 -15.29 6.41 1.60
CA TRP A 52 -16.63 6.00 1.14
C TRP A 52 -17.17 7.01 0.12
N PHE A 53 -17.47 8.24 0.56
CA PHE A 53 -17.99 9.28 -0.33
C PHE A 53 -16.99 9.67 -1.41
N GLY A 54 -15.73 9.88 -1.04
CA GLY A 54 -14.68 10.23 -1.99
C GLY A 54 -14.43 9.11 -3.01
N ALA A 55 -14.60 7.85 -2.63
CA ALA A 55 -14.36 6.74 -3.55
C ALA A 55 -15.48 6.58 -4.57
N TRP A 56 -16.73 6.77 -4.15
CA TRP A 56 -17.88 6.73 -5.05
C TRP A 56 -17.85 7.85 -6.08
N ILE A 57 -17.37 9.04 -5.69
CA ILE A 57 -17.16 10.17 -6.60
C ILE A 57 -15.94 9.94 -7.50
N ASN A 58 -14.84 9.40 -6.97
CA ASN A 58 -13.61 9.20 -7.76
C ASN A 58 -13.71 8.09 -8.82
N GLY A 59 -14.54 7.07 -8.54
CA GLY A 59 -14.68 5.91 -9.40
C GLY A 59 -14.97 6.31 -10.85
N PRO A 60 -16.05 7.06 -11.14
CA PRO A 60 -16.39 7.51 -12.48
C PRO A 60 -15.38 8.50 -13.10
N LEU A 61 -14.63 9.25 -12.27
CA LEU A 61 -13.58 10.18 -12.73
C LEU A 61 -12.31 9.45 -13.19
N THR A 62 -12.15 8.19 -12.79
CA THR A 62 -11.01 7.37 -13.19
C THR A 62 -11.15 6.98 -14.66
N HIS A 63 -10.07 7.16 -15.42
CA HIS A 63 -10.06 6.82 -16.84
C HIS A 63 -8.72 6.25 -17.26
N ALA A 64 -8.69 5.50 -18.36
CA ALA A 64 -7.45 5.06 -19.00
C ALA A 64 -7.07 5.99 -20.16
N LYS A 65 -5.81 6.45 -20.19
CA LYS A 65 -5.30 7.27 -21.29
C LYS A 65 -5.28 6.44 -22.58
N LYS A 66 -6.03 6.90 -23.59
CA LYS A 66 -6.24 6.18 -24.86
C LYS A 66 -4.94 5.79 -25.58
N THR A 67 -3.93 6.66 -25.53
CA THR A 67 -2.64 6.45 -26.22
C THR A 67 -1.74 5.40 -25.56
N LEU A 68 -2.01 5.04 -24.29
CA LEU A 68 -1.20 4.09 -23.53
C LEU A 68 -1.95 2.79 -23.25
N CYS A 69 -3.28 2.81 -23.25
CA CYS A 69 -4.08 1.65 -22.92
C CYS A 69 -4.07 0.65 -24.07
N THR A 70 -3.59 -0.57 -23.80
CA THR A 70 -3.56 -1.69 -24.75
C THR A 70 -4.82 -2.55 -24.73
N GLY A 71 -5.79 -2.24 -23.87
CA GLY A 71 -7.02 -3.03 -23.74
C GLY A 71 -6.87 -4.37 -23.01
N CYS A 72 -5.72 -4.64 -22.36
CA CYS A 72 -5.41 -5.93 -21.72
C CYS A 72 -6.38 -6.44 -20.63
N GLY A 73 -7.32 -5.62 -20.15
CA GLY A 73 -8.35 -6.05 -19.18
C GLY A 73 -7.87 -6.33 -17.75
N LEU A 74 -6.57 -6.30 -17.45
CA LEU A 74 -6.02 -6.59 -16.11
C LEU A 74 -6.64 -5.75 -14.99
N CYS A 75 -6.94 -4.48 -15.26
CA CYS A 75 -7.58 -3.59 -14.29
C CYS A 75 -9.00 -4.05 -13.91
N ALA A 76 -9.77 -4.57 -14.86
CA ALA A 76 -11.09 -5.14 -14.62
C ALA A 76 -10.98 -6.46 -13.84
N ALA A 77 -10.12 -7.36 -14.31
CA ALA A 77 -9.94 -8.70 -13.73
C ALA A 77 -9.45 -8.67 -12.27
N LYS A 78 -8.68 -7.66 -11.86
CA LYS A 78 -8.13 -7.55 -10.49
C LYS A 78 -8.90 -6.55 -9.62
N CYS A 79 -10.04 -6.04 -10.06
CA CYS A 79 -10.85 -5.12 -9.26
C CYS A 79 -11.62 -5.87 -8.18
N PRO A 80 -11.34 -5.68 -6.88
CA PRO A 80 -12.01 -6.44 -5.81
C PRO A 80 -13.50 -6.12 -5.67
N THR A 81 -13.95 -4.96 -6.17
CA THR A 81 -15.35 -4.53 -6.10
C THR A 81 -16.09 -4.66 -7.44
N ALA A 82 -15.48 -5.30 -8.45
CA ALA A 82 -16.02 -5.41 -9.79
C ALA A 82 -16.50 -4.05 -10.38
N ASN A 83 -15.82 -2.96 -10.03
CA ASN A 83 -16.18 -1.60 -10.45
C ASN A 83 -15.87 -1.29 -11.92
N ILE A 84 -15.07 -2.11 -12.57
CA ILE A 84 -14.50 -1.82 -13.89
C ILE A 84 -15.03 -2.85 -14.88
N SER A 85 -15.76 -2.39 -15.89
CA SER A 85 -16.20 -3.21 -17.02
C SER A 85 -15.35 -2.91 -18.25
N MET A 86 -15.22 -3.90 -19.14
CA MET A 86 -14.54 -3.71 -20.42
C MET A 86 -15.59 -3.49 -21.51
N ALA A 87 -15.47 -2.37 -22.24
CA ALA A 87 -16.35 -2.05 -23.37
C ALA A 87 -15.50 -1.54 -24.54
N GLN A 88 -15.70 -2.10 -25.74
CA GLN A 88 -14.95 -1.74 -26.95
C GLN A 88 -13.43 -1.77 -26.74
N GLY A 89 -12.93 -2.82 -26.05
CA GLY A 89 -11.51 -2.98 -25.74
C GLY A 89 -10.95 -1.98 -24.72
N ARG A 90 -11.80 -1.22 -24.00
CA ARG A 90 -11.36 -0.22 -23.01
C ARG A 90 -12.07 -0.37 -21.66
N PRO A 91 -11.38 -0.05 -20.55
CA PRO A 91 -12.00 -0.08 -19.24
C PRO A 91 -12.94 1.11 -19.04
N ARG A 92 -14.12 0.84 -18.48
CA ARG A 92 -15.12 1.80 -18.00
C ARG A 92 -15.21 1.67 -16.49
N PHE A 93 -15.04 2.78 -15.77
CA PHE A 93 -15.03 2.82 -14.32
C PHE A 93 -16.40 3.28 -13.80
N GLY A 94 -17.00 2.53 -12.88
CA GLY A 94 -18.26 2.87 -12.22
C GLY A 94 -18.07 3.57 -10.87
N SER A 95 -19.15 3.64 -10.09
CA SER A 95 -19.24 4.28 -8.77
C SER A 95 -18.95 3.36 -7.58
N LYS A 96 -18.79 2.05 -7.77
CA LYS A 96 -18.43 1.07 -6.72
C LYS A 96 -16.93 1.01 -6.44
N CYS A 97 -16.19 2.09 -6.73
CA CYS A 97 -14.76 2.15 -6.46
C CYS A 97 -14.51 2.19 -4.96
N ALA A 98 -13.50 1.44 -4.49
CA ALA A 98 -13.03 1.49 -3.09
C ALA A 98 -11.68 2.23 -2.95
N MET A 99 -11.21 2.91 -4.00
CA MET A 99 -9.92 3.62 -4.04
C MET A 99 -8.69 2.80 -3.60
N CYS A 100 -8.69 1.49 -3.84
CA CYS A 100 -7.56 0.61 -3.50
C CYS A 100 -6.30 0.82 -4.38
N MET A 101 -6.42 1.59 -5.46
CA MET A 101 -5.35 1.91 -6.44
C MET A 101 -4.71 0.71 -7.15
N GLY A 102 -5.25 -0.51 -6.97
CA GLY A 102 -4.73 -1.72 -7.60
C GLY A 102 -4.68 -1.66 -9.13
N CYS A 103 -5.68 -1.02 -9.76
CA CYS A 103 -5.72 -0.81 -11.21
C CYS A 103 -4.57 0.06 -11.74
N THR A 104 -4.13 1.04 -10.95
CA THR A 104 -3.01 1.93 -11.31
C THR A 104 -1.67 1.24 -11.09
N PHE A 105 -1.48 0.56 -9.96
CA PHE A 105 -0.23 -0.15 -9.65
C PHE A 105 0.08 -1.27 -10.64
N ARG A 106 -0.94 -2.01 -11.09
CA ARG A 106 -0.77 -3.21 -11.92
C ARG A 106 -0.88 -2.93 -13.42
N CYS A 107 -1.12 -1.69 -13.84
CA CYS A 107 -1.21 -1.36 -15.25
C CYS A 107 0.19 -1.39 -15.90
N PRO A 108 0.46 -2.29 -16.86
CA PRO A 108 1.80 -2.45 -17.43
C PRO A 108 2.27 -1.22 -18.21
N THR A 109 1.35 -0.48 -18.82
CA THR A 109 1.62 0.73 -19.60
C THR A 109 1.35 2.02 -18.84
N ALA A 110 1.10 1.93 -17.52
CA ALA A 110 0.77 3.08 -16.66
C ALA A 110 -0.34 4.00 -17.25
N ALA A 111 -1.33 3.39 -17.91
CA ALA A 111 -2.39 4.09 -18.63
C ALA A 111 -3.50 4.63 -17.71
N VAL A 112 -3.73 4.02 -16.55
CA VAL A 112 -4.82 4.38 -15.64
C VAL A 112 -4.52 5.71 -14.91
N ARG A 113 -5.52 6.60 -14.88
CA ARG A 113 -5.50 7.91 -14.24
C ARG A 113 -6.59 7.96 -13.16
N PRO A 114 -6.23 7.93 -11.86
CA PRO A 114 -7.18 7.80 -10.74
C PRO A 114 -7.90 9.12 -10.40
N GLY A 115 -8.62 9.69 -11.38
CA GLY A 115 -9.45 10.88 -11.20
C GLY A 115 -8.69 12.04 -10.55
N PHE A 116 -9.17 12.52 -9.40
CA PHE A 116 -8.56 13.66 -8.69
C PHE A 116 -7.12 13.38 -8.20
N LEU A 117 -6.74 12.11 -8.04
CA LEU A 117 -5.39 11.70 -7.62
C LEU A 117 -4.43 11.51 -8.79
N SER A 118 -4.80 11.92 -10.01
CA SER A 118 -3.97 11.71 -11.20
C SER A 118 -2.57 12.31 -11.09
N ALA A 119 -2.40 13.41 -10.34
CA ALA A 119 -1.10 14.04 -10.09
C ALA A 119 -0.22 13.25 -9.10
N TRP A 120 -0.84 12.55 -8.14
CA TRP A 120 -0.14 11.78 -7.10
C TRP A 120 -0.11 10.27 -7.37
N ARG A 121 -0.46 9.86 -8.59
CA ARG A 121 -0.44 8.45 -8.99
C ARG A 121 0.93 7.81 -8.76
N VAL A 122 0.88 6.52 -8.46
CA VAL A 122 2.05 5.64 -8.39
C VAL A 122 1.98 4.69 -9.57
N ASN A 123 3.10 4.55 -10.29
CA ASN A 123 3.17 3.72 -11.48
C ASN A 123 4.02 2.49 -11.19
N GLY A 124 3.52 1.34 -11.62
CA GLY A 124 4.18 0.04 -11.50
C GLY A 124 4.10 -0.56 -10.10
N ALA A 125 4.11 -1.88 -10.05
CA ALA A 125 4.26 -2.61 -8.80
C ALA A 125 5.67 -2.38 -8.22
N TYR A 126 5.82 -2.61 -6.92
CA TYR A 126 7.14 -2.78 -6.32
C TYR A 126 7.63 -4.21 -6.61
N PRO A 127 8.85 -4.38 -7.15
CA PRO A 127 9.41 -5.71 -7.38
C PRO A 127 9.98 -6.26 -6.07
N PHE A 128 9.11 -6.52 -5.09
CA PHE A 128 9.51 -6.85 -3.71
C PHE A 128 10.48 -8.03 -3.64
N GLU A 129 10.25 -9.11 -4.38
CA GLU A 129 11.14 -10.28 -4.35
C GLU A 129 12.51 -9.98 -4.93
N ARG A 130 12.56 -9.24 -6.05
CA ARG A 130 13.83 -8.80 -6.62
C ARG A 130 14.57 -7.93 -5.61
N LEU A 131 13.88 -6.98 -4.97
CA LEU A 131 14.49 -6.08 -3.98
C LEU A 131 14.98 -6.83 -2.74
N ALA A 132 14.26 -7.86 -2.29
CA ALA A 132 14.67 -8.68 -1.16
C ALA A 132 16.03 -9.36 -1.39
N HIS A 133 16.24 -9.90 -2.60
CA HIS A 133 17.47 -10.61 -2.97
C HIS A 133 18.61 -9.70 -3.47
N ASP A 134 18.31 -8.46 -3.84
CA ASP A 134 19.29 -7.51 -4.38
C ASP A 134 20.23 -6.98 -3.28
N SER A 135 21.50 -7.41 -3.26
CA SER A 135 22.49 -6.98 -2.28
C SER A 135 22.96 -5.52 -2.45
N ALA A 136 22.76 -4.91 -3.62
CA ALA A 136 23.15 -3.52 -3.87
C ALA A 136 22.20 -2.53 -3.18
N VAL A 137 20.95 -2.92 -2.93
CA VAL A 137 19.97 -2.09 -2.22
C VAL A 137 20.11 -2.29 -0.71
N PRO A 138 20.33 -1.24 0.10
CA PRO A 138 20.50 -1.39 1.54
C PRO A 138 19.22 -1.90 2.19
N GLN A 139 19.37 -2.81 3.16
CA GLN A 139 18.24 -3.38 3.92
C GLN A 139 17.61 -2.39 4.91
N THR A 140 18.37 -1.37 5.32
CA THR A 140 17.95 -0.40 6.34
C THR A 140 18.02 1.01 5.79
N TYR A 141 16.85 1.63 5.58
CA TYR A 141 16.72 3.03 5.18
C TYR A 141 16.42 3.95 6.37
N ILE A 142 15.49 3.54 7.24
CA ILE A 142 15.12 4.23 8.48
C ILE A 142 16.08 3.78 9.58
N ASN A 143 16.95 4.70 10.00
CA ASN A 143 17.98 4.52 11.01
C ASN A 143 18.11 5.77 11.90
N ALA A 144 19.09 5.80 12.80
CA ALA A 144 19.31 6.91 13.74
C ALA A 144 19.51 8.28 13.04
N HIS A 145 20.06 8.29 11.83
CA HIS A 145 20.37 9.48 11.04
C HIS A 145 19.25 9.91 10.08
N THR A 146 18.14 9.18 10.00
CA THR A 146 17.01 9.53 9.13
C THR A 146 16.39 10.86 9.56
N LYS A 147 16.29 11.80 8.59
CA LYS A 147 15.75 13.16 8.78
C LYS A 147 14.38 13.32 8.11
N GLY A 148 13.70 14.44 8.39
CA GLY A 148 12.44 14.81 7.77
C GLY A 148 11.26 13.91 8.18
N TYR A 149 10.29 13.75 7.27
CA TYR A 149 9.06 12.98 7.50
C TYR A 149 9.34 11.55 7.97
N PHE A 150 10.34 10.88 7.40
CA PHE A 150 10.62 9.48 7.71
C PHE A 150 11.20 9.27 9.12
N LYS A 151 11.68 10.32 9.80
CA LYS A 151 12.12 10.26 11.20
C LYS A 151 10.97 9.80 12.13
N LEU A 152 9.73 10.14 11.80
CA LEU A 152 8.54 9.81 12.60
C LEU A 152 8.33 8.30 12.77
N PHE A 153 8.85 7.48 11.84
CA PHE A 153 8.71 6.03 11.89
C PHE A 153 9.80 5.35 12.74
N ARG A 154 10.86 6.06 13.15
CA ARG A 154 11.95 5.47 13.93
C ARG A 154 11.48 4.74 15.20
N PRO A 155 10.65 5.33 16.07
CA PRO A 155 10.23 4.65 17.30
C PRO A 155 9.46 3.35 17.01
N TYR A 156 8.70 3.33 15.92
CA TYR A 156 8.00 2.13 15.46
C TYR A 156 9.00 1.02 15.08
N TYR A 157 9.99 1.33 14.22
CA TYR A 157 10.98 0.35 13.79
C TYR A 157 11.90 -0.10 14.94
N GLU A 158 12.30 0.81 15.83
CA GLU A 158 13.12 0.47 17.00
C GLU A 158 12.39 -0.54 17.91
N ARG A 159 11.11 -0.29 18.21
CA ARG A 159 10.27 -1.18 19.03
C ARG A 159 10.04 -2.54 18.36
N THR A 160 9.63 -2.55 17.09
CA THR A 160 9.28 -3.77 16.36
C THR A 160 10.50 -4.62 16.02
N ASN A 161 11.63 -4.00 15.69
CA ASN A 161 12.89 -4.74 15.53
C ASN A 161 13.36 -5.39 16.84
N ALA A 162 13.07 -4.79 18.01
CA ALA A 162 13.33 -5.46 19.28
C ALA A 162 12.43 -6.69 19.49
N GLN A 163 11.17 -6.63 19.05
CA GLN A 163 10.25 -7.78 19.08
C GLN A 163 10.74 -8.90 18.14
N ILE A 164 11.16 -8.56 16.91
CA ILE A 164 11.72 -9.53 15.95
C ILE A 164 12.98 -10.18 16.54
N ARG A 165 13.91 -9.39 17.09
CA ARG A 165 15.12 -9.94 17.73
C ARG A 165 14.81 -10.82 18.93
N ALA A 166 13.75 -10.53 19.68
CA ALA A 166 13.32 -11.40 20.77
C ALA A 166 12.75 -12.71 20.22
N PHE A 167 11.89 -12.66 19.20
CA PHE A 167 11.31 -13.84 18.55
C PHE A 167 12.38 -14.77 17.95
N ASN A 168 13.32 -14.24 17.16
CA ASN A 168 14.38 -15.02 16.52
C ASN A 168 15.39 -15.67 17.50
N LYS A 169 15.32 -15.37 18.81
CA LYS A 169 16.15 -16.07 19.82
C LYS A 169 15.53 -17.39 20.26
N PHE A 170 14.25 -17.64 19.94
CA PHE A 170 13.51 -18.83 20.33
C PHE A 170 13.32 -19.82 19.17
N GLU A 171 13.67 -19.43 17.94
CA GLU A 171 13.86 -20.32 16.78
C GLU A 171 15.30 -20.85 16.76
#